data_AF-A0A6A7Z5K9-F1
#
_entry.id   AF-A0A6A7Z5K9-F1
#
_cell.length_a   1.000
_cell.length_b   1.000
_cell.length_c   1.000
_cell.angle_alpha   90.00
_cell.angle_beta   90.00
_cell.angle_gamma   90.00
#
_symmetry.space_group_name_H-M   'P 1'
#
loop_
_entity.id
_entity.type
_entity.pdbx_description
1 polymer ?
#
loop_
_entity_poly.entity_id
_entity_poly.type
_entity_poly.pdbx_seq_one_letter_code
_entity_poly.pdbx_strand_id
1 'polypeptide(L)' 'DNFTARVTLQVEKDVNNLPTDSTASILTAGSLGEKYIGISVGGDDVVLKDGGTIHDTQSSLVLEDLIGKFLMNTVSKEAK' A
#
# COMPACT_ATOMS: atom_id res chain seq x y z
N ASP A 1 0.89 -20.87 -9.86
CA ASP A 1 1.70 -19.76 -9.33
C ASP A 1 1.13 -18.43 -9.74
N ASN A 2 0.85 -17.55 -8.78
CA ASN A 2 0.53 -16.16 -9.09
C ASN A 2 1.82 -15.44 -9.44
N PHE A 3 1.89 -14.83 -10.62
CA PHE A 3 3.02 -14.00 -11.07
C PHE A 3 3.02 -12.62 -10.37
N THR A 4 2.85 -12.62 -9.05
CA THR A 4 2.81 -11.41 -8.21
C THR A 4 4.12 -11.27 -7.45
N ALA A 5 4.63 -10.05 -7.34
CA ALA A 5 5.79 -9.76 -6.50
C ALA A 5 5.51 -10.11 -5.03
N ARG A 6 6.48 -10.78 -4.38
CA ARG A 6 6.45 -11.06 -2.94
C ARG A 6 7.53 -10.23 -2.26
N VAL A 7 7.15 -9.48 -1.23
CA VAL A 7 8.07 -8.71 -0.40
C VAL A 7 8.15 -9.38 0.97
N THR A 8 9.37 -9.55 1.47
CA THR A 8 9.63 -9.97 2.84
C THR A 8 10.20 -8.79 3.61
N LEU A 9 9.59 -8.47 4.75
CA LEU A 9 9.98 -7.35 5.60
C LEU A 9 10.68 -7.88 6.85
N GLN A 10 11.69 -7.14 7.31
CA GLN A 10 12.23 -7.28 8.64
C GLN A 10 11.68 -6.15 9.50
N VAL A 11 11.03 -6.49 10.60
CA VAL A 11 10.41 -5.54 11.53
C VAL A 11 11.18 -5.59 12.85
N GLU A 12 11.38 -4.42 13.46
CA GLU A 12 12.04 -4.32 14.76
C GLU A 12 11.24 -5.04 15.85
N LYS A 13 11.95 -5.67 16.80
CA LYS A 13 11.35 -6.57 17.80
C LYS A 13 10.43 -5.88 18.80
N ASP A 14 10.60 -4.58 18.99
CA ASP A 14 9.78 -3.74 19.85
C ASP A 14 8.38 -3.50 19.24
N VAL A 15 8.25 -3.59 17.92
CA VAL A 15 6.97 -3.57 17.21
C VAL A 15 6.39 -4.98 17.14
N ASN A 16 5.86 -5.47 18.27
CA ASN A 16 5.34 -6.83 18.43
C ASN A 16 3.80 -6.91 18.52
N ASN A 17 3.11 -5.80 18.26
CA ASN A 17 1.68 -5.62 18.51
C ASN A 17 0.89 -5.37 17.22
N LEU A 18 1.44 -5.74 16.06
CA LEU A 18 0.86 -5.44 14.75
C LEU A 18 -0.29 -6.42 14.47
N PRO A 19 -1.56 -5.98 14.41
CA PRO A 19 -2.71 -6.86 14.23
C PRO A 19 -2.70 -7.61 12.91
N THR A 20 -3.32 -8.79 12.85
CA THR A 20 -3.40 -9.63 11.65
C THR A 20 -4.24 -9.02 10.52
N ASP A 21 -5.13 -8.10 10.84
CA ASP A 21 -5.94 -7.32 9.89
C ASP A 21 -5.27 -6.01 9.45
N SER A 22 -4.00 -5.78 9.83
CA SER A 22 -3.24 -4.64 9.33
C SER A 22 -3.08 -4.68 7.82
N THR A 23 -2.95 -3.50 7.21
CA THR A 23 -2.79 -3.36 5.76
C THR A 23 -1.42 -2.80 5.41
N ALA A 24 -0.90 -3.09 4.21
CA ALA A 24 0.37 -2.56 3.72
C ALA A 24 0.19 -1.85 2.38
N SER A 25 0.79 -0.66 2.23
CA SER A 25 0.67 0.15 1.02
C SER A 25 2.05 0.63 0.56
N ILE A 26 2.30 0.62 -0.76
CA ILE A 26 3.50 1.24 -1.31
C ILE A 26 3.24 2.73 -1.52
N LEU A 27 3.90 3.56 -0.73
CA LEU A 27 3.77 5.02 -0.71
C LEU A 27 5.02 5.68 -1.31
N THR A 28 4.92 6.96 -1.67
CA THR A 28 6.04 7.78 -2.14
C THR A 28 6.33 8.86 -1.10
N ALA A 29 7.58 9.08 -0.75
CA ALA A 29 7.99 10.16 0.13
C ALA A 29 7.81 11.52 -0.60
N GLY A 30 6.85 12.33 -0.15
CA GLY A 30 6.48 13.55 -0.86
C GLY A 30 6.02 13.30 -2.30
N SER A 31 6.26 14.25 -3.20
CA SER A 31 5.77 14.16 -4.58
C SER A 31 6.68 13.36 -5.53
N LEU A 32 7.97 13.23 -5.22
CA LEU A 32 8.97 12.62 -6.12
C LEU A 32 10.10 11.87 -5.37
N GLY A 33 9.94 11.64 -4.07
CA GLY A 33 10.95 10.92 -3.29
C GLY A 33 10.94 9.41 -3.56
N GLU A 34 11.69 8.70 -2.74
CA GLU A 34 11.74 7.24 -2.77
C GLU A 34 10.40 6.60 -2.35
N LYS A 35 10.20 5.35 -2.77
CA LYS A 35 9.04 4.56 -2.36
C LYS A 35 9.34 3.84 -1.04
N TYR A 36 8.33 3.75 -0.19
CA TYR A 36 8.40 3.00 1.07
C TYR A 36 7.10 2.24 1.31
N ILE A 37 7.13 1.28 2.23
CA ILE A 37 5.93 0.54 2.64
C ILE A 37 5.37 1.20 3.90
N GLY A 38 4.17 1.75 3.78
CA GLY A 38 3.38 2.20 4.93
C GLY A 38 2.52 1.05 5.43
N ILE A 39 2.47 0.87 6.75
CA ILE A 39 1.60 -0.11 7.40
C ILE A 39 0.50 0.65 8.15
N SER A 40 -0.75 0.30 7.89
CA SER A 40 -1.89 0.79 8.67
C SER A 40 -2.29 -0.30 9.67
N VAL A 41 -2.27 0.07 10.95
CA VAL A 41 -2.59 -0.83 12.07
C VAL A 41 -4.09 -1.11 12.05
N GLY A 42 -4.44 -2.39 12.04
CA GLY A 42 -5.83 -2.83 12.16
C GLY A 42 -6.35 -2.78 13.59
N GLY A 43 -7.46 -3.46 13.85
CA GLY A 43 -8.14 -3.47 15.15
C GLY A 43 -8.29 -4.84 15.78
N ASP A 44 -7.73 -5.89 15.18
CA ASP A 44 -7.84 -7.26 15.68
C ASP A 44 -6.99 -7.47 16.95
N ASP A 45 -7.47 -8.34 17.84
CA ASP A 45 -6.73 -8.72 19.05
C ASP A 45 -5.57 -9.67 18.74
N VAL A 46 -5.64 -10.36 17.59
CA VAL A 46 -4.63 -11.30 17.13
C VAL A 46 -3.52 -10.53 16.42
N VAL A 47 -2.27 -10.75 16.85
CA VAL A 47 -1.09 -10.09 16.29
C VAL A 47 -0.29 -10.99 15.35
N LEU A 48 0.34 -10.38 14.35
CA LEU A 48 1.28 -11.04 13.46
C LEU A 48 2.51 -11.52 14.25
N LYS A 49 3.03 -12.68 13.82
CA LYS A 49 4.26 -13.28 14.33
C LYS A 49 5.30 -13.34 13.21
N ASP A 50 6.52 -13.75 13.57
CA ASP A 50 7.55 -14.05 12.57
C ASP A 50 7.01 -15.05 11.52
N GLY A 51 7.32 -14.78 10.25
CA GLY A 51 6.74 -15.49 9.09
C GLY A 51 5.27 -15.17 8.79
N GLY A 52 4.62 -14.30 9.57
CA GLY A 52 3.27 -13.80 9.30
C GLY A 52 3.18 -13.05 7.98
N THR A 53 1.98 -12.99 7.40
CA THR A 53 1.73 -12.34 6.11
C THR A 53 0.63 -11.31 6.26
N ILE A 54 0.90 -10.08 5.79
CA ILE A 54 -0.15 -9.08 5.56
C ILE A 54 -0.82 -9.40 4.23
N HIS A 55 -2.13 -9.65 4.27
CA HIS A 55 -2.89 -10.06 3.09
C HIS A 55 -3.53 -8.88 2.35
N ASP A 56 -3.97 -7.85 3.09
CA ASP A 56 -4.50 -6.63 2.48
C ASP A 56 -3.34 -5.71 2.09
N THR A 57 -3.07 -5.66 0.78
CA THR A 57 -1.95 -4.90 0.22
C THR A 57 -2.42 -3.98 -0.90
N GLN A 58 -1.89 -2.76 -0.91
CA GLN A 58 -2.19 -1.76 -1.91
C GLN A 58 -0.93 -1.43 -2.71
N SER A 59 -1.06 -1.51 -4.03
CA SER A 59 0.02 -1.15 -4.96
C SER A 59 0.26 0.35 -4.96
N SER A 60 1.47 0.77 -5.38
CA SER A 60 1.72 2.19 -5.54
C SER A 60 0.92 2.78 -6.69
N LEU A 61 0.58 4.06 -6.59
CA LEU A 61 -0.01 4.80 -7.70
C LEU A 61 0.96 4.82 -8.90
N VAL A 62 0.39 4.63 -10.09
CA VAL A 62 1.07 4.79 -11.38
C VAL A 62 0.73 6.18 -11.90
N LEU A 63 1.76 7.01 -12.13
CA LEU A 63 1.56 8.43 -12.44
C LEU A 63 0.79 8.63 -13.75
N GLU A 64 1.08 7.79 -14.73
CA GLU A 64 0.44 7.77 -16.04
C GLU A 64 -1.07 7.54 -15.93
N ASP A 65 -1.48 6.60 -15.06
CA ASP A 65 -2.90 6.33 -14.79
C ASP A 65 -3.60 7.53 -14.16
N LEU A 66 -2.90 8.26 -13.27
CA LEU A 66 -3.44 9.47 -12.64
C LEU A 66 -3.61 10.60 -13.66
N ILE A 67 -2.62 10.81 -14.52
CA ILE A 67 -2.69 11.81 -15.60
C ILE A 67 -3.83 11.46 -16.55
N GLY A 68 -3.95 10.20 -16.96
CA GLY A 68 -5.05 9.73 -17.80
C GLY A 68 -6.42 10.01 -17.19
N LYS A 69 -6.62 9.65 -15.91
CA LYS A 69 -7.87 9.93 -15.17
C LYS A 69 -8.15 11.43 -15.08
N PHE A 70 -7.13 12.25 -14.83
CA PHE A 70 -7.28 13.71 -14.76
C PHE A 70 -7.75 14.31 -16.09
N LEU A 71 -7.14 13.90 -17.21
CA LEU A 71 -7.52 14.37 -18.54
C LEU A 71 -8.96 13.97 -18.90
N MET A 72 -9.35 12.71 -18.65
CA MET A 72 -10.71 12.25 -18.93
C MET A 72 -11.76 13.01 -18.12
N ASN A 73 -11.48 13.28 -16.84
CA ASN A 73 -12.40 14.02 -15.97
C ASN A 73 -12.55 15.49 -16.37
N THR A 74 -11.50 16.10 -16.92
CA THR A 74 -11.54 17.48 -17.42
C THR A 74 -12.40 17.59 -18.69
N VAL A 75 -12.17 16.71 -19.67
CA VAL A 75 -12.97 16.67 -20.91
C VAL A 75 -14.45 16.38 -20.63
N SER A 76 -14.74 15.47 -19.69
CA SER A 76 -16.12 15.13 -19.31
C SER A 76 -16.87 16.29 -18.63
N LYS A 77 -16.14 17.23 -18.00
CA LYS A 77 -16.74 18.42 -17.40
C LYS A 77 -17.02 19.53 -18.42
N GLU A 78 -16.25 19.62 -19.50
CA GLU A 78 -16.47 20.62 -20.57
C GLU A 78 -17.58 20.21 -21.54
N ALA A 79 -17.86 18.91 -21.67
CA ALA A 79 -18.91 18.39 -22.54
C ALA A 79 -20.34 18.50 -21.96
N LYS A 80 -20.52 19.20 -20.83
CA LYS A 80 -21.79 19.38 -20.12
C LYS A 80 -22.10 20.84 -19.89
#